data_AF-A0AAD5L6R9-F1
#
_entry.id   AF-A0AAD5L6R9-F1
#
_cell.length_a   1.000
_cell.length_b   1.000
_cell.length_c   1.000
_cell.angle_alpha   90.00
_cell.angle_beta   90.00
_cell.angle_gamma   90.00
#
_symmetry.space_group_name_H-M   'P 1'
#
loop_
_entity.id
_entity.type
_entity.pdbx_description
1 polymer ?
#
loop_
_entity_poly.entity_id
_entity_poly.type
_entity_poly.pdbx_seq_one_letter_code
_entity_poly.pdbx_strand_id
1 'polypeptide(L)'
;MTTDQWRVNDEKALAIVSMRLSPPFQMMVRNATTAAEAWLTLERYFVKRNLHNRINLRIKLHELRMAQGDDISEHMLKFDDIVMAMEAIGDLMEEDEKLVVLLGSVSADYDGIVKIIENKPDSVK
;
A
#
# COMPACT_ATOMS: atom_id res chain seq x y z
N MET A 1 34.14 21.33 -5.09
CA MET A 1 34.43 20.18 -4.21
C MET A 1 35.45 19.31 -4.92
N THR A 2 36.57 18.97 -4.27
CA THR A 2 37.61 18.11 -4.86
C THR A 2 37.18 16.64 -4.78
N THR A 3 37.74 15.78 -5.64
CA THR A 3 37.47 14.33 -5.64
C THR A 3 37.76 13.68 -4.28
N ASP A 4 38.83 14.09 -3.61
CA ASP A 4 39.19 13.58 -2.28
C ASP A 4 38.16 13.98 -1.21
N GLN A 5 37.70 15.23 -1.25
CA GLN A 5 36.66 15.70 -0.33
C GLN A 5 35.33 14.97 -0.56
N TRP A 6 35.03 14.61 -1.81
CA TRP A 6 33.86 13.79 -2.14
C TRP A 6 33.95 12.40 -1.56
N ARG A 7 35.09 11.72 -1.72
CA ARG A 7 35.27 10.38 -1.18
C ARG A 7 35.12 10.35 0.35
N VAL A 8 35.73 11.31 1.05
CA VAL A 8 35.60 11.44 2.51
C VAL A 8 34.14 11.69 2.92
N ASN A 9 33.39 12.50 2.16
CA ASN A 9 31.99 12.77 2.45
C ASN A 9 31.09 11.56 2.17
N ASP A 10 31.36 10.80 1.10
CA ASP A 10 30.63 9.58 0.76
C ASP A 10 30.86 8.47 1.81
N GLU A 11 32.10 8.24 2.24
CA GLU A 11 32.41 7.28 3.31
C GLU A 11 31.69 7.64 4.63
N LYS A 12 31.67 8.94 4.99
CA LYS A 12 30.90 9.43 6.14
C LYS A 12 29.41 9.17 5.98
N ALA A 13 28.84 9.46 4.82
CA ALA A 13 27.44 9.23 4.54
C ALA A 13 27.08 7.73 4.62
N LEU A 14 27.92 6.86 4.05
CA LEU A 14 27.75 5.40 4.10
C LEU A 14 27.77 4.88 5.54
N ALA A 15 28.72 5.35 6.35
CA ALA A 15 28.80 5.00 7.77
C ALA A 15 27.53 5.44 8.53
N ILE A 16 27.08 6.68 8.31
CA ILE A 16 25.85 7.20 8.94
C ILE A 16 24.64 6.36 8.54
N VAL A 17 24.43 6.10 7.25
CA VAL A 17 23.31 5.27 6.77
C VAL A 17 23.36 3.90 7.44
N SER A 18 24.50 3.21 7.39
CA SER A 18 24.65 1.86 7.94
C SER A 18 24.38 1.80 9.44
N MET A 19 24.88 2.78 10.22
CA MET A 19 24.67 2.81 11.68
C MET A 19 23.22 3.09 12.09
N ARG A 20 22.42 3.75 11.24
CA ARG A 20 21.02 4.09 11.54
C ARG A 20 20.04 2.95 11.25
N LEU A 21 20.47 1.94 10.51
CA LEU A 21 19.65 0.79 10.14
C LEU A 21 19.59 -0.25 11.26
N SER A 22 18.46 -0.97 11.35
CA SER A 22 18.38 -2.17 12.19
C SER A 22 19.20 -3.32 11.58
N PRO A 23 19.61 -4.34 12.37
CA PRO A 23 20.53 -5.39 11.92
C PRO A 23 20.17 -6.07 10.58
N PRO A 24 18.89 -6.37 10.26
CA PRO A 24 18.52 -6.96 8.97
C PRO A 24 18.85 -6.06 7.78
N PHE A 25 18.65 -4.75 7.91
CA PHE A 25 18.91 -3.79 6.83
C PHE A 25 20.39 -3.41 6.75
N GLN A 26 21.14 -3.49 7.86
CA GLN A 26 22.61 -3.43 7.83
C GLN A 26 23.20 -4.56 6.99
N MET A 27 22.73 -5.79 7.20
CA MET A 27 23.16 -6.94 6.41
C MET A 27 22.85 -6.76 4.91
N MET A 28 21.75 -6.08 4.57
CA MET A 28 21.34 -5.82 3.19
C MET A 28 22.30 -4.88 2.46
N VAL A 29 22.84 -3.87 3.14
CA VAL A 29 23.74 -2.87 2.55
C VAL A 29 25.22 -3.13 2.84
N ARG A 30 25.56 -4.23 3.53
CA ARG A 30 26.93 -4.49 4.03
C ARG A 30 28.03 -4.47 2.97
N ASN A 31 27.68 -4.78 1.72
CA ASN A 31 28.61 -4.86 0.59
C ASN A 31 28.64 -3.55 -0.22
N ALA A 32 27.83 -2.55 0.14
CA ALA A 32 27.81 -1.28 -0.56
C ALA A 32 29.15 -0.54 -0.34
N THR A 33 29.73 -0.06 -1.43
CA THR A 33 31.00 0.66 -1.44
C THR A 33 30.84 2.16 -1.37
N THR A 34 29.63 2.65 -1.66
CA THR A 34 29.27 4.07 -1.62
C THR A 34 27.94 4.29 -0.90
N ALA A 35 27.73 5.50 -0.38
CA ALA A 35 26.45 5.85 0.25
C ALA A 35 25.29 5.75 -0.74
N ALA A 36 25.54 6.11 -2.02
CA ALA A 36 24.57 5.98 -3.09
C ALA A 36 24.16 4.53 -3.33
N GLU A 37 25.11 3.60 -3.36
CA GLU A 37 24.83 2.17 -3.55
C GLU A 37 24.00 1.58 -2.39
N ALA A 38 24.32 1.96 -1.15
CA ALA A 38 23.54 1.57 0.03
C ALA A 38 22.11 2.11 -0.08
N TRP A 39 21.95 3.39 -0.40
CA TRP A 39 20.64 4.03 -0.56
C TRP A 39 19.79 3.38 -1.65
N LEU A 40 20.35 3.20 -2.85
CA LEU A 40 19.66 2.55 -3.98
C LEU A 40 19.25 1.10 -3.67
N THR A 41 19.99 0.41 -2.82
CA THR A 41 19.65 -0.95 -2.39
C THR A 41 18.43 -0.94 -1.45
N LEU A 42 18.41 -0.04 -0.47
CA LEU A 42 17.28 0.15 0.44
C LEU A 42 16.04 0.61 -0.33
N GLU A 43 16.19 1.63 -1.19
CA GLU A 43 15.12 2.16 -2.02
C GLU A 43 14.49 1.05 -2.86
N ARG A 44 15.28 0.28 -3.61
CA ARG A 44 14.76 -0.84 -4.41
C ARG A 44 14.00 -1.86 -3.57
N TYR A 45 14.50 -2.21 -2.38
CA TYR A 45 13.83 -3.16 -1.51
C TYR A 45 12.49 -2.62 -0.98
N PHE A 46 12.49 -1.43 -0.41
CA PHE A 46 11.29 -0.84 0.18
C PHE A 46 10.26 -0.45 -0.86
N VAL A 47 10.67 0.09 -2.01
CA VAL A 47 9.79 0.40 -3.15
C VAL A 47 9.19 -0.88 -3.71
N LYS A 48 9.98 -1.94 -3.94
CA LYS A 48 9.46 -3.24 -4.40
C LYS A 48 8.46 -3.82 -3.39
N ARG A 49 8.76 -3.76 -2.09
CA ARG A 49 7.87 -4.25 -1.03
C ARG A 49 6.58 -3.42 -0.97
N ASN A 50 6.66 -2.10 -1.08
CA ASN A 50 5.51 -1.22 -1.13
C ASN A 50 4.63 -1.53 -2.37
N LEU A 51 5.23 -1.63 -3.56
CA LEU A 51 4.52 -1.96 -4.80
C LEU A 51 3.86 -3.34 -4.72
N HIS A 52 4.57 -4.36 -4.22
CA HIS A 52 4.01 -5.69 -4.03
C HIS A 52 2.82 -5.69 -3.05
N ASN A 53 2.97 -5.01 -1.91
CA ASN A 53 1.88 -4.88 -0.93
C ASN A 53 0.67 -4.17 -1.53
N ARG A 54 0.90 -3.07 -2.26
CA ARG A 54 -0.15 -2.30 -2.93
C ARG A 54 -0.92 -3.14 -3.94
N ILE A 55 -0.20 -3.85 -4.81
CA ILE A 55 -0.81 -4.77 -5.79
C ILE A 55 -1.62 -5.87 -5.08
N ASN A 56 -1.06 -6.51 -4.05
CA ASN A 56 -1.75 -7.58 -3.35
C ASN A 56 -3.03 -7.10 -2.66
N LEU A 57 -3.03 -5.89 -2.08
CA LEU A 57 -4.23 -5.31 -1.47
C LEU A 57 -5.29 -4.99 -2.51
N ARG A 58 -4.91 -4.40 -3.65
CA ARG A 58 -5.82 -4.14 -4.79
C ARG A 58 -6.42 -5.44 -5.34
N ILE A 59 -5.61 -6.50 -5.48
CA ILE A 59 -6.11 -7.83 -5.89
C ILE A 59 -7.13 -8.35 -4.87
N LYS A 60 -6.79 -8.36 -3.57
CA LYS A 60 -7.71 -8.81 -2.52
C LYS A 60 -9.02 -8.03 -2.50
N LEU A 61 -8.94 -6.71 -2.70
CA LEU A 61 -10.11 -5.85 -2.77
C LEU A 61 -11.03 -6.24 -3.94
N HIS A 62 -10.46 -6.43 -5.14
CA HIS A 62 -11.24 -6.77 -6.33
C HIS A 62 -11.71 -8.23 -6.35
N GLU A 63 -11.05 -9.13 -5.62
CA GLU A 63 -11.47 -10.52 -5.43
C GLU A 63 -12.47 -10.70 -4.28
N LEU A 64 -12.63 -9.70 -3.40
CA LEU A 64 -13.58 -9.76 -2.30
C LEU A 64 -15.00 -9.94 -2.85
N ARG A 65 -15.64 -11.05 -2.49
CA ARG A 65 -17.02 -11.36 -2.87
C ARG A 65 -17.76 -11.96 -1.69
N MET A 66 -18.99 -11.52 -1.51
CA MET A 66 -19.91 -12.05 -0.52
C MET A 66 -20.65 -13.26 -1.11
N ALA A 67 -20.68 -14.37 -0.39
CA ALA A 67 -21.49 -15.52 -0.80
C ALA A 67 -22.96 -15.31 -0.41
N GLN A 68 -23.85 -16.09 -1.04
CA GLN A 68 -25.27 -16.04 -0.71
C GLN A 68 -25.49 -16.53 0.72
N GLY A 69 -26.25 -15.77 1.52
CA GLY A 69 -26.49 -16.07 2.94
C GLY A 69 -25.36 -15.69 3.92
N ASP A 70 -24.26 -15.09 3.46
CA ASP A 70 -23.24 -14.51 4.36
C ASP A 70 -23.80 -13.32 5.14
N ASP A 71 -23.15 -12.96 6.26
CA ASP A 71 -23.45 -11.74 6.99
C ASP A 71 -22.81 -10.52 6.30
N ILE A 72 -23.65 -9.56 5.89
CA ILE A 72 -23.20 -8.31 5.27
C ILE A 72 -22.32 -7.49 6.21
N SER A 73 -22.54 -7.56 7.52
CA SER A 73 -21.74 -6.82 8.51
C SER A 73 -20.30 -7.33 8.52
N GLU A 74 -20.11 -8.65 8.46
CA GLU A 74 -18.78 -9.27 8.37
C GLU A 74 -18.10 -8.94 7.03
N HIS A 75 -18.86 -8.92 5.93
CA HIS A 75 -18.35 -8.53 4.61
C HIS A 75 -17.87 -7.08 4.58
N MET A 76 -18.67 -6.15 5.14
CA MET A 76 -18.29 -4.74 5.27
C MET A 76 -17.02 -4.57 6.11
N LEU A 77 -16.89 -5.29 7.22
CA LEU A 77 -15.69 -5.25 8.05
C LEU A 77 -14.44 -5.70 7.27
N LYS A 78 -14.55 -6.79 6.50
CA LYS A 78 -13.45 -7.26 5.63
C LYS A 78 -13.07 -6.23 4.58
N PHE A 79 -14.06 -5.57 3.98
CA PHE A 79 -13.83 -4.49 3.02
C PHE A 79 -13.08 -3.32 3.68
N ASP A 80 -13.56 -2.85 4.83
CA ASP A 80 -12.95 -1.74 5.58
C ASP A 80 -11.52 -2.07 6.00
N ASP A 81 -11.26 -3.29 6.47
CA ASP A 81 -9.91 -3.74 6.82
C ASP A 81 -8.93 -3.66 5.64
N ILE A 82 -9.38 -4.01 4.43
CA ILE A 82 -8.56 -3.91 3.22
C ILE A 82 -8.31 -2.44 2.86
N VAL A 83 -9.35 -1.60 2.90
CA VAL A 83 -9.23 -0.16 2.62
C VAL A 83 -8.30 0.52 3.61
N MET A 84 -8.45 0.27 4.92
CA MET A 84 -7.55 0.79 5.96
C MET A 84 -6.10 0.34 5.74
N ALA A 85 -5.88 -0.90 5.33
CA ALA A 85 -4.54 -1.40 5.01
C ALA A 85 -3.92 -0.70 3.79
N MET A 86 -4.72 -0.29 2.81
CA MET A 86 -4.29 0.49 1.65
C MET A 86 -3.94 1.93 2.04
N GLU A 87 -4.79 2.57 2.84
CA GLU A 87 -4.55 3.93 3.37
C GLU A 87 -3.25 3.98 4.19
N ALA A 88 -2.99 2.95 5.00
CA ALA A 88 -1.76 2.84 5.80
C ALA A 88 -0.46 2.79 4.96
N ILE A 89 -0.53 2.45 3.67
CA ILE A 89 0.61 2.46 2.74
C ILE A 89 0.56 3.62 1.74
N GLY A 90 -0.37 4.56 1.91
CA GLY A 90 -0.55 5.73 1.06
C GLY A 90 -1.26 5.46 -0.26
N ASP A 91 -1.96 4.34 -0.41
CA ASP A 91 -2.85 4.06 -1.54
C ASP A 91 -4.27 4.47 -1.17
N LEU A 92 -4.60 5.74 -1.42
CA LEU A 92 -5.92 6.30 -1.12
C LEU A 92 -6.90 5.96 -2.23
N MET A 93 -8.14 5.66 -1.84
CA MET A 93 -9.26 5.46 -2.75
C MET A 93 -10.31 6.54 -2.52
N GLU A 94 -10.87 7.06 -3.61
CA GLU A 94 -11.98 8.01 -3.55
C GLU A 94 -13.24 7.30 -3.02
N GLU A 95 -14.14 8.04 -2.37
CA GLU A 95 -15.37 7.47 -1.80
C GLU A 95 -16.23 6.79 -2.87
N ASP A 96 -16.35 7.37 -4.05
CA ASP A 96 -17.10 6.79 -5.17
C ASP A 96 -16.48 5.48 -5.65
N GLU A 97 -15.13 5.38 -5.67
CA GLU A 97 -14.42 4.16 -6.04
C GLU A 97 -14.68 3.06 -5.00
N LYS A 98 -14.61 3.41 -3.71
CA LYS A 98 -14.95 2.49 -2.61
C LYS A 98 -16.39 1.98 -2.75
N LEU A 99 -17.34 2.87 -3.05
CA LEU A 99 -18.75 2.53 -3.22
C LEU A 99 -18.96 1.57 -4.38
N VAL A 100 -18.38 1.86 -5.56
CA VAL A 100 -18.49 0.99 -6.75
C VAL A 100 -17.98 -0.42 -6.46
N VAL A 101 -16.82 -0.54 -5.80
CA VAL A 101 -16.25 -1.85 -5.48
C VAL A 101 -17.10 -2.59 -4.45
N LEU A 102 -17.56 -1.91 -3.39
CA LEU A 102 -18.39 -2.52 -2.35
C LEU A 102 -19.70 -3.03 -2.93
N LEU A 103 -20.43 -2.21 -3.70
CA LEU A 103 -21.71 -2.59 -4.32
C LEU A 103 -21.53 -3.72 -5.35
N GLY A 104 -20.40 -3.78 -6.06
CA GLY A 104 -20.08 -4.88 -6.96
C GLY A 104 -19.63 -6.18 -6.26
N SER A 105 -19.41 -6.14 -4.94
CA SER A 105 -18.90 -7.28 -4.17
C SER A 105 -19.96 -8.02 -3.35
N VAL A 106 -21.12 -7.40 -3.11
CA VAL A 106 -22.22 -8.01 -2.33
C VAL A 106 -22.93 -9.10 -3.13
N SER A 107 -23.61 -10.02 -2.43
CA SER A 107 -24.35 -11.10 -3.07
C SER A 107 -25.64 -10.60 -3.74
N ALA A 108 -26.21 -11.39 -4.63
CA ALA A 108 -27.47 -11.08 -5.32
C ALA A 108 -28.66 -10.86 -4.37
N ASP A 109 -28.57 -11.32 -3.11
CA ASP A 109 -29.59 -11.06 -2.08
C ASP A 109 -29.77 -9.55 -1.83
N TYR A 110 -28.76 -8.74 -2.16
CA TYR A 110 -28.71 -7.30 -1.94
C TYR A 110 -28.96 -6.46 -3.21
N ASP A 111 -29.26 -7.06 -4.36
CA ASP A 111 -29.49 -6.36 -5.65
C ASP A 111 -30.53 -5.23 -5.55
N GLY A 112 -31.58 -5.44 -4.75
CA GLY A 112 -32.60 -4.42 -4.52
C GLY A 112 -32.05 -3.18 -3.81
N ILE A 113 -31.16 -3.38 -2.83
CA ILE A 113 -30.52 -2.29 -2.10
C ILE A 113 -29.51 -1.57 -2.99
N VAL A 114 -28.71 -2.33 -3.76
CA VAL A 114 -27.75 -1.77 -4.73
C VAL A 114 -28.45 -0.79 -5.67
N LYS A 115 -29.57 -1.19 -6.28
CA LYS A 115 -30.35 -0.32 -7.17
C LYS A 115 -30.90 0.92 -6.49
N ILE A 116 -31.30 0.84 -5.22
CA ILE A 116 -31.78 2.01 -4.47
C ILE A 116 -30.65 3.02 -4.26
N ILE A 117 -29.45 2.54 -3.94
CA ILE A 117 -28.26 3.37 -3.73
C ILE A 117 -27.83 4.02 -5.05
N GLU A 118 -27.77 3.27 -6.14
CA GLU A 118 -27.41 3.77 -7.49
C GLU A 118 -28.35 4.87 -7.99
N ASN A 119 -29.64 4.80 -7.66
CA ASN A 119 -30.65 5.76 -8.10
C ASN A 119 -30.86 6.92 -7.11
N LYS A 120 -30.08 7.02 -6.05
CA LYS A 120 -30.19 8.12 -5.10
C LYS A 120 -29.69 9.40 -5.80
N PRO A 121 -30.50 10.47 -5.85
CA PRO A 121 -30.06 11.71 -6.49
C PRO A 121 -28.83 12.25 -5.76
N ASP A 122 -27.80 12.62 -6.52
CA ASP A 122 -26.61 13.28 -5.99
C ASP A 122 -27.06 14.42 -5.09
N SER A 123 -26.75 14.27 -3.80
CA SER A 123 -27.02 15.32 -2.83
C SER A 123 -25.93 16.38 -3.02
N VAL A 124 -26.05 17.14 -4.11
CA VAL A 124 -25.16 18.26 -4.45
C VAL A 124 -25.15 19.22 -3.26
N LYS A 125 -23.99 19.32 -2.60
CA LYS A 125 -23.60 20.47 -1.79
C LYS A 125 -22.16 20.83 -2.11
#